data_AF-A0A1G9PV41-F1
#
_entry.id   AF-A0A1G9PV41-F1
#
_cell.length_a   1.000
_cell.length_b   1.000
_cell.length_c   1.000
_cell.angle_alpha   90.00
_cell.angle_beta   90.00
_cell.angle_gamma   90.00
#
_symmetry.space_group_name_H-M   'P 1'
#
loop_
_entity.id
_entity.type
_entity.pdbx_description
1 polymer ?
#
loop_
_entity_poly.entity_id
_entity_poly.type
_entity_poly.pdbx_seq_one_letter_code
_entity_poly.pdbx_strand_id
1 'polypeptide(L)'
;MATATPASTTAKTRPGAKRSAVSAVFGNYIEYVDFGSYGFMAAIIGANFFPGDASAQLLSSLAVFGVTFFFRPVGGFLWGYVGDRYGRKNALVWAIILMSVSTALIGVLPNYTAIGIAAPILLVVLRSLQGISIGGEFAGAGTFITETAPSNRRGVW
;
A
#
# COMPACT_ATOMS: atom_id res chain seq x y z
N MET A 1 -36.76 -38.41 22.34
CA MET A 1 -36.45 -37.01 21.97
C MET A 1 -34.93 -36.88 22.01
N ALA A 2 -34.25 -37.17 20.89
CA ALA A 2 -32.79 -37.22 20.82
C ALA A 2 -32.24 -35.88 20.31
N THR A 3 -31.32 -35.32 21.09
CA THR A 3 -30.61 -34.06 20.83
C THR A 3 -29.65 -34.21 19.66
N ALA A 4 -29.87 -33.46 18.58
CA ALA A 4 -28.93 -33.40 17.45
C ALA A 4 -27.76 -32.47 17.80
N THR A 5 -26.57 -33.05 17.99
CA THR A 5 -25.30 -32.34 18.09
C THR A 5 -24.98 -31.68 16.73
N PRO A 6 -24.68 -30.37 16.65
CA PRO A 6 -24.28 -29.77 15.38
C PRO A 6 -22.87 -30.24 15.03
N ALA A 7 -22.74 -30.93 13.90
CA ALA A 7 -21.46 -31.35 13.34
C ALA A 7 -20.58 -30.12 13.08
N SER A 8 -19.45 -30.01 13.78
CA SER A 8 -18.43 -29.00 13.55
C SER A 8 -17.73 -29.29 12.23
N THR A 9 -18.20 -28.68 11.15
CA THR A 9 -17.48 -28.67 9.87
C THR A 9 -16.13 -27.99 10.08
N THR A 10 -15.09 -28.79 10.27
CA THR A 10 -13.72 -28.33 10.45
C THR A 10 -13.27 -27.78 9.10
N ALA A 11 -13.39 -26.47 8.90
CA ALA A 11 -12.91 -25.79 7.70
C ALA A 11 -11.40 -26.06 7.55
N LYS A 12 -11.04 -26.93 6.61
CA LYS A 12 -9.65 -27.28 6.27
C LYS A 12 -8.90 -25.99 5.95
N THR A 13 -7.98 -25.59 6.82
CA THR A 13 -7.00 -24.53 6.53
C THR A 13 -6.23 -24.95 5.28
N ARG A 14 -6.37 -24.20 4.19
CA ARG A 14 -5.65 -24.49 2.94
C ARG A 14 -4.14 -24.51 3.24
N PRO A 15 -3.40 -25.56 2.83
CA PRO A 15 -1.96 -25.58 3.00
C PRO A 15 -1.36 -24.36 2.28
N GLY A 16 -0.68 -23.49 3.03
CA GLY A 16 -0.14 -22.22 2.53
C GLY A 16 -0.75 -20.94 3.13
N ALA A 17 -1.90 -21.02 3.83
CA ALA A 17 -2.54 -19.85 4.44
C ALA A 17 -1.63 -19.09 5.43
N LYS A 18 -0.90 -19.82 6.28
CA LYS A 18 0.09 -19.23 7.21
C LYS A 18 1.23 -18.53 6.49
N ARG A 19 1.72 -19.11 5.40
CA ARG A 19 2.83 -18.52 4.60
C ARG A 19 2.36 -17.25 3.90
N SER A 20 1.13 -17.23 3.39
CA SER A 20 0.50 -16.04 2.81
C SER A 20 0.28 -14.93 3.82
N ALA A 21 -0.15 -15.26 5.05
CA ALA A 21 -0.33 -14.28 6.12
C ALA A 21 1.00 -13.64 6.53
N VAL A 22 2.06 -14.46 6.68
CA VAL A 22 3.42 -13.96 6.97
C VAL A 22 3.91 -13.03 5.85
N SER A 23 3.72 -13.40 4.58
CA SER A 23 4.08 -12.53 3.45
C SER A 23 3.31 -11.20 3.42
N ALA A 24 2.04 -11.19 3.83
CA ALA A 24 1.25 -9.95 3.92
C ALA A 24 1.76 -9.03 5.05
N VAL A 25 2.11 -9.59 6.21
CA VAL A 25 2.69 -8.82 7.33
C VAL A 25 4.03 -8.20 6.95
N PHE A 26 4.90 -8.96 6.26
CA PHE A 26 6.17 -8.43 5.77
C PHE A 26 5.99 -7.36 4.68
N GLY A 27 5.00 -7.52 3.80
CA GLY A 27 4.65 -6.52 2.80
C GLY A 27 4.31 -5.18 3.46
N ASN A 28 3.33 -5.19 4.35
CA ASN A 28 2.93 -4.02 5.13
C ASN A 28 4.10 -3.39 5.90
N TYR A 29 4.99 -4.19 6.51
CA TYR A 29 6.20 -3.65 7.17
C TYR A 29 7.11 -2.90 6.19
N ILE A 30 7.38 -3.47 5.01
CA ILE A 30 8.19 -2.82 3.97
C ILE A 30 7.54 -1.49 3.54
N GLU A 31 6.21 -1.41 3.46
CA GLU A 31 5.53 -0.15 3.16
C GLU A 31 5.76 0.92 4.24
N TYR A 32 5.67 0.53 5.53
CA TYR A 32 5.97 1.45 6.63
C TYR A 32 7.42 1.92 6.62
N VAL A 33 8.35 1.06 6.20
CA VAL A 33 9.75 1.45 6.03
C VAL A 33 9.88 2.51 4.93
N ASP A 34 9.26 2.34 3.76
CA ASP A 34 9.31 3.34 2.68
C ASP A 34 8.73 4.70 3.10
N PHE A 35 7.58 4.67 3.80
CA PHE A 35 6.97 5.89 4.34
C PHE A 35 7.85 6.57 5.39
N GLY A 36 8.40 5.79 6.32
CA GLY A 36 9.32 6.29 7.33
C GLY A 36 10.55 6.93 6.70
N SER A 37 11.19 6.21 5.76
CA SER A 37 12.36 6.68 5.02
C SER A 37 12.10 7.99 4.29
N TYR A 38 10.94 8.15 3.64
CA TYR A 38 10.59 9.44 3.03
C TYR A 38 10.47 10.57 4.05
N GLY A 39 9.81 10.32 5.18
CA GLY A 39 9.70 11.30 6.26
C GLY A 39 11.07 11.74 6.78
N PHE A 40 11.98 10.79 7.00
CA PHE A 40 13.37 11.07 7.39
C PHE A 40 14.13 11.88 6.34
N MET A 41 13.87 11.62 5.06
CA MET A 41 14.54 12.27 3.93
C MET A 41 13.81 13.52 3.42
N ALA A 42 12.72 13.96 4.06
CA ALA A 42 11.86 15.03 3.55
C ALA A 42 12.65 16.30 3.23
N ALA A 43 13.55 16.73 4.11
CA ALA A 43 14.40 17.91 3.87
C ALA A 43 15.31 17.75 2.63
N ILE A 44 15.91 16.56 2.45
CA ILE A 44 16.78 16.26 1.31
C ILE A 44 15.98 16.24 0.01
N ILE A 45 14.79 15.62 0.05
CA ILE A 45 13.88 15.55 -1.10
C ILE A 45 13.37 16.95 -1.47
N GLY A 46 12.99 17.74 -0.46
CA GLY A 46 12.65 19.15 -0.62
C GLY A 46 13.72 19.91 -1.39
N ALA A 47 14.96 19.84 -0.92
CA ALA A 47 16.09 20.54 -1.52
C ALA A 47 16.44 20.09 -2.95
N ASN A 48 16.20 18.82 -3.29
CA ASN A 48 16.55 18.27 -4.61
C ASN A 48 15.45 18.41 -5.65
N PHE A 49 14.17 18.39 -5.24
CA PHE A 49 13.04 18.31 -6.16
C PHE A 49 12.23 19.61 -6.25
N PHE A 50 12.29 20.50 -5.26
CA PHE A 50 11.47 21.70 -5.24
C PHE A 50 12.31 22.98 -5.37
N PRO A 51 11.87 23.97 -6.16
CA PRO A 51 12.46 25.29 -6.15
C PRO A 51 11.99 26.10 -4.95
N GLY A 52 12.73 27.14 -4.58
CA GLY A 52 12.36 28.05 -3.50
C GLY A 52 13.39 28.08 -2.36
N ASP A 53 13.00 28.66 -1.23
CA ASP A 53 13.80 28.66 -0.02
C ASP A 53 13.65 27.33 0.75
N ALA A 54 14.49 27.12 1.76
CA ALA A 54 14.52 25.86 2.51
C ALA A 54 13.17 25.54 3.18
N SER A 55 12.45 26.58 3.62
CA SER A 55 11.12 26.45 4.22
C SER A 55 10.08 25.96 3.22
N ALA A 56 10.01 26.59 2.03
CA ALA A 56 9.09 26.18 0.97
C ALA A 56 9.42 24.77 0.44
N GLN A 57 10.70 24.43 0.33
CA GLN A 57 11.17 23.11 -0.09
C GLN A 57 10.73 22.01 0.87
N LEU A 58 10.98 22.19 2.17
CA LEU A 58 10.57 21.23 3.20
C LEU A 58 9.04 21.11 3.22
N LEU A 59 8.32 22.23 3.22
CA LEU A 59 6.86 22.22 3.24
C LEU A 59 6.29 21.52 2.00
N SER A 60 6.89 21.72 0.83
CA SER A 60 6.48 21.04 -0.40
C SER A 60 6.70 19.52 -0.32
N SER A 61 7.85 19.08 0.20
CA SER A 61 8.10 17.64 0.41
C SER A 61 7.10 17.00 1.39
N LEU A 62 6.76 17.71 2.48
CA LEU A 62 5.75 17.26 3.44
C LEU A 62 4.34 17.30 2.83
N ALA A 63 4.04 18.26 1.97
CA ALA A 63 2.78 18.30 1.24
C ALA A 63 2.64 17.09 0.31
N VAL A 64 3.70 16.71 -0.41
CA VAL A 64 3.72 15.48 -1.20
C VAL A 64 3.51 14.24 -0.34
N PHE A 65 4.12 14.20 0.86
CA PHE A 65 3.83 13.15 1.83
C PHE A 65 2.33 13.11 2.18
N GLY A 66 1.73 14.26 2.47
CA GLY A 66 0.30 14.42 2.76
C GLY A 66 -0.61 13.96 1.61
N VAL A 67 -0.24 14.29 0.37
CA VAL A 67 -0.97 13.86 -0.83
C VAL A 67 -1.12 12.35 -0.91
N THR A 68 -0.11 11.58 -0.47
CA THR A 68 -0.23 10.12 -0.46
C THR A 68 -1.40 9.62 0.40
N PHE A 69 -1.67 10.26 1.53
CA PHE A 69 -2.80 9.90 2.40
C PHE A 69 -4.16 10.19 1.75
N PHE A 70 -4.25 11.27 0.97
CA PHE A 70 -5.46 11.58 0.20
C PHE A 70 -5.77 10.53 -0.87
N PHE A 71 -4.73 9.97 -1.50
CA PHE A 71 -4.89 8.95 -2.53
C PHE A 71 -5.15 7.53 -1.99
N ARG A 72 -4.94 7.27 -0.69
CA ARG A 72 -5.24 5.96 -0.08
C ARG A 72 -6.73 5.58 -0.17
N PRO A 73 -7.69 6.45 0.20
CA PRO A 73 -9.12 6.17 -0.05
C PRO A 73 -9.42 5.84 -1.51
N VAL A 74 -8.82 6.59 -2.46
CA VAL A 74 -8.99 6.35 -3.90
C VAL A 74 -8.51 4.95 -4.29
N GLY A 75 -7.34 4.55 -3.77
CA GLY A 75 -6.81 3.20 -3.88
C GLY A 75 -7.75 2.14 -3.32
N GLY A 76 -8.30 2.36 -2.12
CA GLY A 76 -9.25 1.44 -1.50
C GLY A 76 -10.49 1.18 -2.35
N PHE A 77 -11.07 2.23 -2.94
CA PHE A 77 -12.19 2.08 -3.88
C PHE A 77 -11.79 1.34 -5.16
N LEU A 78 -10.66 1.70 -5.77
CA LEU A 78 -10.19 1.11 -7.02
C LEU A 78 -9.90 -0.39 -6.86
N TRP A 79 -9.10 -0.75 -5.85
CA TRP A 79 -8.70 -2.12 -5.59
C TRP A 79 -9.82 -2.95 -4.98
N GLY A 80 -10.77 -2.33 -4.27
CA GLY A 80 -12.01 -2.98 -3.84
C GLY A 80 -12.82 -3.45 -5.05
N TYR A 81 -13.12 -2.53 -5.97
CA TYR A 81 -13.83 -2.87 -7.21
C TYR A 81 -13.10 -3.91 -8.06
N VAL A 82 -11.78 -3.75 -8.23
CA VAL A 82 -10.96 -4.73 -8.97
C VAL A 82 -10.94 -6.09 -8.25
N GLY A 83 -10.87 -6.09 -6.93
CA GLY A 83 -10.89 -7.30 -6.11
C GLY A 83 -12.20 -8.06 -6.22
N ASP A 84 -13.33 -7.34 -6.25
CA ASP A 84 -14.67 -7.93 -6.37
C ASP A 84 -14.96 -8.45 -7.79
N ARG A 85 -14.48 -7.75 -8.83
CA ARG A 85 -14.77 -8.10 -10.24
C ARG A 85 -13.76 -9.06 -10.86
N TYR A 86 -12.47 -8.91 -10.53
CA TYR A 86 -11.36 -9.64 -11.17
C TYR A 86 -10.57 -10.54 -10.20
N GLY A 87 -11.01 -10.60 -8.94
CA GLY A 87 -10.45 -11.45 -7.90
C GLY A 87 -9.39 -10.75 -7.05
N ARG A 88 -9.47 -10.98 -5.74
CA ARG A 88 -8.63 -10.30 -4.72
C ARG A 88 -7.14 -10.55 -4.86
N LYS A 89 -6.73 -11.75 -5.29
CA LYS A 89 -5.32 -12.06 -5.56
C LYS A 89 -4.75 -11.15 -6.65
N ASN A 90 -5.53 -10.91 -7.71
CA ASN A 90 -5.08 -10.05 -8.82
C ASN A 90 -4.98 -8.59 -8.36
N ALA A 91 -5.97 -8.10 -7.60
CA ALA A 91 -5.91 -6.76 -7.02
C ALA A 91 -4.64 -6.56 -6.17
N LEU A 92 -4.31 -7.53 -5.30
CA LEU A 92 -3.11 -7.48 -4.45
C LEU A 92 -1.81 -7.48 -5.28
N VAL A 93 -1.71 -8.36 -6.29
CA VAL A 93 -0.51 -8.43 -7.15
C VAL A 93 -0.32 -7.12 -7.92
N TRP A 94 -1.38 -6.57 -8.49
CA TRP A 94 -1.30 -5.31 -9.24
C TRP A 94 -0.94 -4.11 -8.35
N ALA A 95 -1.46 -4.06 -7.11
CA ALA A 95 -1.06 -3.06 -6.13
C ALA A 95 0.45 -3.16 -5.85
N ILE A 96 0.96 -4.34 -5.47
CA ILE A 96 2.38 -4.56 -5.18
C ILE A 96 3.28 -4.16 -6.36
N ILE A 97 2.88 -4.50 -7.59
CA ILE A 97 3.62 -4.11 -8.81
C ILE A 97 3.61 -2.59 -8.97
N LEU A 98 2.47 -1.94 -8.82
CA LEU A 98 2.33 -0.48 -8.92
C LEU A 98 3.24 0.23 -7.91
N MET A 99 3.24 -0.23 -6.65
CA MET A 99 4.13 0.31 -5.62
C MET A 99 5.59 0.11 -6.01
N SER A 100 6.00 -1.12 -6.33
CA SER A 100 7.40 -1.46 -6.62
C SER A 100 7.96 -0.67 -7.79
N VAL A 101 7.18 -0.55 -8.88
CA VAL A 101 7.55 0.26 -10.05
C VAL A 101 7.65 1.73 -9.67
N SER A 102 6.69 2.26 -8.90
CA SER A 102 6.71 3.66 -8.47
C SER A 102 7.93 3.96 -7.59
N THR A 103 8.26 3.09 -6.63
CA THR A 103 9.44 3.22 -5.76
C THR A 103 10.73 3.18 -6.57
N ALA A 104 10.85 2.23 -7.51
CA ALA A 104 12.02 2.12 -8.37
C ALA A 104 12.20 3.38 -9.24
N LEU A 105 11.11 3.90 -9.81
CA LEU A 105 11.12 5.12 -10.61
C LEU A 105 11.50 6.36 -9.79
N ILE A 106 11.06 6.46 -8.52
CA ILE A 106 11.49 7.54 -7.61
C ILE A 106 13.01 7.46 -7.38
N GLY A 107 13.56 6.26 -7.24
CA GLY A 107 14.99 6.06 -7.01
C GLY A 107 15.90 6.52 -8.16
N VAL A 108 15.40 6.48 -9.40
CA VAL A 108 16.13 6.95 -10.60
C VAL A 108 15.65 8.31 -11.12
N LEU A 109 14.77 8.98 -10.35
CA LEU A 109 14.15 10.22 -10.80
C LEU A 109 15.20 11.36 -10.82
N PRO A 110 15.39 12.05 -11.96
CA PRO A 110 16.30 13.20 -12.01
C PRO A 110 15.80 14.35 -11.13
N ASN A 111 16.75 15.08 -10.55
CA ASN A 111 16.46 16.22 -9.67
C ASN A 111 16.03 17.47 -10.45
N TYR A 112 15.66 18.52 -9.71
CA TYR A 112 15.18 19.78 -10.29
C TYR A 112 16.21 20.45 -11.20
N THR A 113 17.51 20.32 -10.91
CA THR A 113 18.55 20.92 -11.76
C THR A 113 18.70 20.21 -13.11
N ALA A 114 18.31 18.93 -13.21
CA ALA A 114 18.38 18.16 -14.44
C ALA A 114 17.16 18.35 -15.36
N ILE A 115 15.94 18.35 -14.80
CA ILE A 115 14.69 18.35 -15.60
C ILE A 115 13.68 19.44 -15.20
N GLY A 116 14.08 20.36 -14.33
CA GLY A 116 13.25 21.51 -13.91
C GLY A 116 11.96 21.08 -13.23
N ILE A 117 10.87 21.77 -13.55
CA ILE A 117 9.54 21.56 -12.95
C ILE A 117 8.96 20.16 -13.17
N ALA A 118 9.48 19.41 -14.15
CA ALA A 118 9.08 18.02 -14.35
C ALA A 118 9.46 17.14 -13.15
N ALA A 119 10.57 17.42 -12.45
CA ALA A 119 11.03 16.65 -11.29
C ALA A 119 9.97 16.59 -10.16
N PRO A 120 9.46 17.73 -9.63
CA PRO A 120 8.45 17.70 -8.58
C PRO A 120 7.11 17.15 -9.08
N ILE A 121 6.73 17.39 -10.33
CA ILE A 121 5.49 16.84 -10.91
C ILE A 121 5.55 15.31 -10.96
N LEU A 122 6.64 14.74 -11.49
CA LEU A 122 6.84 13.30 -11.55
C LEU A 122 6.91 12.69 -10.14
N LEU A 123 7.59 13.35 -9.21
CA LEU A 123 7.64 12.92 -7.82
C LEU A 123 6.23 12.83 -7.21
N VAL A 124 5.40 13.87 -7.40
CA VAL A 124 4.01 13.89 -6.92
C VAL A 124 3.19 12.77 -7.56
N VAL A 125 3.33 12.54 -8.86
CA VAL A 125 2.61 11.47 -9.57
C VAL A 125 3.00 10.11 -9.03
N LEU A 126 4.30 9.79 -8.96
CA LEU A 126 4.79 8.51 -8.46
C LEU A 126 4.37 8.28 -7.00
N ARG A 127 4.38 9.33 -6.18
CA ARG A 127 3.90 9.30 -4.80
C ARG A 127 2.39 9.06 -4.69
N SER A 128 1.62 9.66 -5.58
CA SER A 128 0.18 9.43 -5.66
C SER A 128 -0.12 7.98 -6.06
N LEU A 129 0.62 7.42 -7.00
CA LEU A 129 0.51 6.01 -7.40
C LEU A 129 0.86 5.06 -6.25
N GLN A 130 1.90 5.34 -5.47
CA GLN A 130 2.18 4.61 -4.23
C GLN A 130 1.00 4.70 -3.25
N GLY A 131 0.45 5.89 -3.01
CA GLY A 131 -0.73 6.08 -2.15
C GLY A 131 -1.94 5.24 -2.60
N ILE A 132 -2.19 5.19 -3.91
CA ILE A 132 -3.24 4.35 -4.52
C ILE A 132 -2.96 2.86 -4.27
N SER A 133 -1.73 2.40 -4.42
CA SER A 133 -1.37 0.99 -4.14
C SER A 133 -1.74 0.58 -2.72
N ILE A 134 -1.29 1.39 -1.76
CA ILE A 134 -1.40 1.12 -0.32
C ILE A 134 -2.86 1.14 0.13
N GLY A 135 -3.69 1.99 -0.49
CA GLY A 135 -5.13 2.02 -0.24
C GLY A 135 -5.84 0.67 -0.43
N GLY A 136 -5.36 -0.14 -1.39
CA GLY A 136 -5.98 -1.43 -1.71
C GLY A 136 -5.62 -2.57 -0.76
N GLU A 137 -4.42 -2.52 -0.19
CA GLU A 137 -3.93 -3.58 0.69
C GLU A 137 -4.80 -3.70 1.95
N PHE A 138 -5.14 -2.58 2.59
CA PHE A 138 -5.92 -2.58 3.84
C PHE A 138 -7.37 -3.08 3.64
N ALA A 139 -8.03 -2.73 2.53
CA ALA A 139 -9.40 -3.18 2.25
C ALA A 139 -9.46 -4.64 1.75
N GLY A 140 -8.45 -5.07 0.99
CA GLY A 140 -8.38 -6.40 0.40
C GLY A 140 -7.86 -7.49 1.36
N ALA A 141 -6.81 -7.18 2.14
CA ALA A 141 -6.16 -8.15 3.03
C ALA A 141 -7.03 -8.51 4.24
N GLY A 142 -7.68 -7.52 4.88
CA GLY A 142 -8.58 -7.79 6.01
C GLY A 142 -9.77 -8.68 5.63
N THR A 143 -10.37 -8.43 4.47
CA THR A 143 -11.48 -9.25 3.97
C THR A 143 -11.00 -10.61 3.47
N PHE A 144 -9.82 -10.69 2.85
CA PHE A 144 -9.25 -11.98 2.42
C PHE A 144 -8.86 -12.88 3.61
N ILE A 145 -8.25 -12.31 4.66
CA ILE A 145 -7.90 -13.05 5.88
C ILE A 145 -9.19 -13.53 6.58
N THR A 146 -10.20 -12.67 6.71
CA THR A 146 -11.47 -13.08 7.35
C THR A 146 -12.27 -14.10 6.53
N GLU A 147 -12.17 -14.09 5.20
CA GLU A 147 -12.72 -15.13 4.32
C GLU A 147 -11.94 -16.43 4.34
N THR A 148 -10.62 -16.36 4.54
CA THR A 148 -9.75 -17.54 4.58
C THR A 148 -9.67 -18.15 5.99
N ALA A 149 -10.02 -17.38 7.03
CA ALA A 149 -9.97 -17.80 8.42
C ALA A 149 -11.14 -18.76 8.79
N PRO A 150 -10.88 -19.83 9.56
CA PRO A 150 -11.92 -20.68 10.14
C PRO A 150 -12.90 -19.85 10.97
N SER A 151 -14.19 -20.19 10.92
CA SER A 151 -15.30 -19.43 11.54
C SER A 151 -15.08 -19.09 13.02
N ASN A 152 -14.34 -19.91 13.77
CA ASN A 152 -14.06 -19.73 15.20
C ASN A 152 -12.72 -19.01 15.51
N ARG A 153 -12.00 -18.45 14.53
CA ARG A 153 -10.69 -17.80 14.78
C ARG A 153 -10.47 -16.47 14.05
N ARG A 154 -11.51 -15.86 13.51
CA ARG A 154 -11.39 -14.64 12.67
C ARG A 154 -10.69 -13.45 13.34
N GLY A 155 -10.70 -13.35 14.68
CA GLY A 155 -10.04 -12.27 15.42
C GLY A 155 -8.61 -12.55 15.91
N VAL A 156 -8.05 -13.72 15.64
CA VAL A 156 -6.72 -14.17 16.13
C VAL A 156 -5.77 -14.61 15.01
N TRP A 157 -6.12 -14.35 13.74
CA TRP A 157 -5.32 -14.67 12.55
C TRP A 157 -4.67 -13.44 11.93
#